data_AF-A0AAV6R3Z1-F1
#
_entry.id   AF-A0AAV6R3Z1-F1
#
_cell.length_a   1.000
_cell.length_b   1.000
_cell.length_c   1.000
_cell.angle_alpha   90.00
_cell.angle_beta   90.00
_cell.angle_gamma   90.00
#
_symmetry.space_group_name_H-M   'P 1'
#
loop_
_entity.id
_entity.type
_entity.pdbx_description
1 polymer ?
#
loop_
_entity_poly.entity_id
_entity_poly.type
_entity_poly.pdbx_seq_one_letter_code
_entity_poly.pdbx_strand_id
1 'polypeptide(L)'
;MPVGHMIKFIVTYQTAFWKDKGFSGEIVAGSSTECPFCVTFDATTPRGNAALVGFIAGQQASQWTTKEARERKHAVVSALVKYLGPEAASFIHYEDKDWAVEEFSGGCPTNVMAPGLLTYYQPSLRKPCGRIHWAGTETATQWCGYMSGAVQAGQRAAVEVLSELRPAVLTREELHTLRHSQSEETRAQQTPSSALKRLTTAVVVTAALTVAAALCLTHAERVMLKVTTFFSNAL
;
A
#
# COMPACT_ATOMS: atom_id res chain seq x y z
N MET A 1 2.36 2.90 -6.96
CA MET A 1 2.06 2.26 -5.66
C MET A 1 1.13 3.22 -4.92
N PRO A 2 -0.20 2.99 -4.91
CA PRO A 2 -1.14 3.92 -4.26
C PRO A 2 -0.84 4.02 -2.76
N VAL A 3 -1.14 5.17 -2.16
CA VAL A 3 -1.06 5.39 -0.72
C VAL A 3 -2.41 5.11 -0.07
N GLY A 4 -2.40 4.66 1.19
CA GLY A 4 -3.62 4.49 1.96
C GLY A 4 -4.41 5.80 2.09
N HIS A 5 -5.72 5.67 2.38
CA HIS A 5 -6.56 6.79 2.80
C HIS A 5 -6.87 6.67 4.29
N MET A 6 -6.63 7.75 5.01
CA MET A 6 -6.83 7.83 6.45
C MET A 6 -7.16 9.26 6.87
N ILE A 7 -8.20 9.38 7.71
CA ILE A 7 -8.47 10.58 8.49
C ILE A 7 -8.17 10.25 9.94
N LYS A 8 -7.27 11.01 10.56
CA LYS A 8 -6.94 10.89 11.98
C LYS A 8 -7.69 11.97 12.75
N PHE A 9 -8.43 11.59 13.79
CA PHE A 9 -9.06 12.56 14.69
C PHE A 9 -8.51 12.44 16.10
N ILE A 10 -8.59 13.54 16.84
CA ILE A 10 -8.29 13.63 18.26
C ILE A 10 -9.45 14.33 18.95
N VAL A 11 -9.94 13.76 20.05
CA VAL A 11 -10.97 14.37 20.90
C VAL A 11 -10.40 14.51 22.30
N THR A 12 -10.33 15.74 22.82
CA THR A 12 -9.81 16.01 24.16
C THR A 12 -10.94 16.23 25.16
N TYR A 13 -10.77 15.76 26.39
CA TYR A 13 -11.78 15.80 27.45
C TYR A 13 -11.21 16.38 28.74
N GLN A 14 -12.09 16.77 29.66
CA GLN A 14 -11.69 17.28 30.97
C GLN A 14 -11.02 16.19 31.84
N THR A 15 -11.49 14.95 31.72
CA THR A 15 -10.94 13.77 32.40
C THR A 15 -10.93 12.58 31.43
N ALA A 16 -10.08 11.59 31.71
CA ALA A 16 -10.06 10.33 30.97
C ALA A 16 -11.18 9.40 31.50
N PHE A 17 -12.43 9.85 31.43
CA PHE A 17 -13.59 9.20 32.06
C PHE A 17 -13.78 7.72 31.66
N TRP A 18 -13.27 7.32 30.49
CA TRP A 18 -13.26 5.92 30.07
C TRP A 18 -12.45 5.03 31.03
N LYS A 19 -11.35 5.56 31.60
CA LYS A 19 -10.52 4.83 32.58
C LYS A 19 -11.25 4.62 33.90
N ASP A 20 -12.04 5.59 34.34
CA ASP A 20 -12.87 5.47 35.55
C ASP A 20 -13.95 4.38 35.42
N LYS A 21 -14.35 4.08 34.17
CA LYS A 21 -15.25 2.98 33.81
C LYS A 21 -14.52 1.65 33.57
N GLY A 22 -13.21 1.58 33.75
CA GLY A 22 -12.40 0.38 33.54
C GLY A 22 -12.03 0.11 32.07
N PHE A 23 -12.21 1.08 31.16
CA PHE A 23 -11.85 0.93 29.74
C PHE A 23 -10.45 1.48 29.44
N SER A 24 -9.77 0.83 28.48
CA SER A 24 -8.43 1.26 28.00
C SER A 24 -8.46 2.50 27.11
N GLY A 25 -9.62 2.85 26.54
CA GLY A 25 -9.75 3.84 25.45
C GLY A 25 -9.65 3.21 24.06
N GLU A 26 -9.40 1.90 23.97
CA GLU A 26 -9.46 1.15 22.71
C GLU A 26 -10.89 0.74 22.38
N ILE A 27 -11.35 1.15 21.20
CA ILE A 27 -12.59 0.69 20.59
C ILE A 27 -12.20 0.11 19.24
N VAL A 28 -12.57 -1.14 18.96
CA VAL A 28 -12.44 -1.73 17.62
C VAL A 28 -13.83 -1.88 17.03
N ALA A 29 -14.07 -1.22 15.90
CA ALA A 29 -15.37 -1.19 15.25
C ALA A 29 -15.28 -1.72 13.81
N GLY A 30 -16.28 -2.52 13.43
CA GLY A 30 -16.48 -2.93 12.04
C GLY A 30 -16.95 -1.76 11.17
N SER A 31 -16.85 -1.91 9.86
CA SER A 31 -17.39 -0.92 8.92
C SER A 31 -18.90 -0.82 9.05
N SER A 32 -19.41 0.37 9.37
CA SER A 32 -20.85 0.65 9.42
C SER A 32 -21.14 2.10 9.04
N THR A 33 -22.38 2.41 8.69
CA THR A 33 -22.82 3.79 8.46
C THR A 33 -22.90 4.61 9.75
N GLU A 34 -23.01 3.95 10.90
CA GLU A 34 -23.21 4.58 12.22
C GLU A 34 -21.89 4.85 12.97
N CYS A 35 -20.79 4.23 12.55
CA CYS A 35 -19.47 4.43 13.13
C CYS A 35 -18.45 4.70 12.01
N PRO A 36 -17.94 5.94 11.87
CA PRO A 36 -17.01 6.27 10.79
C PRO A 36 -15.62 5.68 11.02
N PHE A 37 -15.23 5.46 12.27
CA PHE A 37 -13.88 5.03 12.63
C PHE A 37 -13.79 3.51 12.80
N CYS A 38 -12.60 2.96 12.55
CA CYS A 38 -12.33 1.54 12.76
C CYS A 38 -11.66 1.26 14.10
N VAL A 39 -10.88 2.21 14.62
CA VAL A 39 -10.18 2.05 15.89
C VAL A 39 -9.96 3.38 16.62
N THR A 40 -9.98 3.33 17.95
CA THR A 40 -9.52 4.41 18.84
C THR A 40 -8.46 3.92 19.82
N PHE A 41 -7.71 4.84 20.42
CA PHE A 41 -6.77 4.58 21.52
C PHE A 41 -6.80 5.73 22.51
N ASP A 42 -6.42 5.45 23.76
CA ASP A 42 -6.08 6.49 24.73
C ASP A 42 -4.84 7.26 24.24
N ALA A 43 -5.00 8.57 24.15
CA ALA A 43 -3.95 9.52 23.82
C ALA A 43 -3.73 10.51 24.99
N THR A 44 -4.06 10.08 26.21
CA THR A 44 -3.83 10.89 27.41
C THR A 44 -2.34 11.20 27.53
N THR A 45 -2.00 12.49 27.55
CA THR A 45 -0.59 12.90 27.61
C THR A 45 0.06 12.51 28.94
N PRO A 46 1.40 12.45 29.03
CA PRO A 46 2.09 12.21 30.30
C PRO A 46 1.77 13.21 31.42
N ARG A 47 1.20 14.39 31.08
CA ARG A 47 0.77 15.41 32.05
C ARG A 47 -0.69 15.24 32.49
N GLY A 48 -1.38 14.20 32.04
CA GLY A 48 -2.78 13.93 32.40
C GLY A 48 -3.84 14.59 31.50
N ASN A 49 -3.45 15.30 30.44
CA ASN A 49 -4.44 15.85 29.49
C ASN A 49 -5.14 14.70 28.74
N ALA A 50 -6.42 14.48 29.03
CA ALA A 50 -7.18 13.35 28.52
C ALA A 50 -7.56 13.54 27.05
N ALA A 51 -7.27 12.53 26.23
CA ALA A 51 -7.65 12.52 24.82
C ALA A 51 -7.88 11.11 24.31
N LEU A 52 -8.75 10.98 23.30
CA LEU A 52 -8.85 9.82 22.45
C LEU A 52 -8.32 10.18 21.06
N VAL A 53 -7.47 9.32 20.51
CA VAL A 53 -7.10 9.36 19.09
C VAL A 53 -7.84 8.26 18.37
N GLY A 54 -8.28 8.50 17.14
CA GLY A 54 -8.88 7.45 16.33
C GLY A 54 -8.70 7.67 14.84
N PHE A 55 -9.06 6.63 14.09
CA PHE A 55 -8.79 6.55 12.67
C PHE A 55 -10.04 6.14 11.89
N ILE A 56 -10.38 6.95 10.89
CA ILE A 56 -11.28 6.59 9.79
C ILE A 56 -10.35 6.13 8.67
N ALA A 57 -10.45 4.89 8.23
CA ALA A 57 -9.46 4.29 7.32
C ALA A 57 -10.09 3.60 6.11
N GLY A 58 -9.33 3.53 5.01
CA GLY A 58 -9.69 2.77 3.82
C GLY A 58 -10.96 3.29 3.12
N GLN A 59 -11.94 2.41 2.93
CA GLN A 59 -13.19 2.77 2.24
C GLN A 59 -13.98 3.83 3.03
N GLN A 60 -14.02 3.73 4.36
CA GLN A 60 -14.66 4.75 5.20
C GLN A 60 -13.99 6.11 4.99
N ALA A 61 -12.65 6.19 5.05
CA ALA A 61 -11.93 7.45 4.82
C ALA A 61 -12.28 8.06 3.45
N SER A 62 -12.36 7.23 2.41
CA SER A 62 -12.72 7.65 1.06
C SER A 62 -14.17 8.15 0.94
N GLN A 63 -15.08 7.69 1.80
CA GLN A 63 -16.45 8.19 1.86
C GLN A 63 -16.53 9.50 2.66
N TRP A 64 -15.83 9.56 3.79
CA TRP A 64 -15.88 10.66 4.73
C TRP A 64 -15.04 11.87 4.32
N THR A 65 -14.03 11.73 3.45
CA THR A 65 -13.24 12.85 2.88
C THR A 65 -14.13 13.91 2.21
N THR A 66 -15.23 13.47 1.58
CA THR A 66 -16.17 14.37 0.88
C THR A 66 -17.14 15.11 1.81
N LYS A 67 -17.18 14.75 3.10
CA LYS A 67 -18.07 15.34 4.09
C LYS A 67 -17.45 16.58 4.70
N GLU A 68 -18.29 17.52 5.14
CA GLU A 68 -17.81 18.70 5.86
C GLU A 68 -17.22 18.29 7.22
N ALA A 69 -16.23 19.05 7.72
CA ALA A 69 -15.58 18.78 9.00
C ALA A 69 -16.58 18.67 10.17
N ARG A 70 -17.65 19.49 10.14
CA ARG A 70 -18.72 19.42 11.15
C ARG A 70 -19.50 18.09 11.13
N GLU A 71 -19.70 17.49 9.95
CA GLU A 71 -20.41 16.23 9.79
C GLU A 71 -19.55 15.07 10.28
N ARG A 72 -18.24 15.08 9.95
CA ARG A 72 -17.27 14.11 10.45
C ARG A 72 -17.17 14.15 11.97
N LYS A 73 -17.02 15.36 12.53
CA LYS A 73 -17.03 15.60 13.99
C LYS A 73 -18.28 15.04 14.64
N HIS A 74 -19.45 15.37 14.11
CA HIS A 74 -20.72 14.89 14.67
C HIS A 74 -20.80 13.35 14.65
N ALA A 75 -20.45 12.71 13.53
CA ALA A 75 -20.49 11.26 13.41
C ALA A 75 -19.50 10.56 14.36
N VAL A 76 -18.27 11.09 14.49
CA VAL A 76 -17.28 10.54 15.42
C VAL A 76 -17.77 10.66 16.86
N VAL A 77 -18.24 11.84 17.29
CA VAL A 77 -18.71 12.05 18.66
C VAL A 77 -19.94 11.20 18.96
N SER A 78 -20.90 11.11 18.04
CA SER A 78 -22.08 10.25 18.20
C SER A 78 -21.71 8.78 18.35
N ALA A 79 -20.73 8.29 17.59
CA ALA A 79 -20.22 6.93 17.75
C ALA A 79 -19.51 6.75 19.11
N LEU A 80 -18.68 7.70 19.55
CA LEU A 80 -18.05 7.65 20.87
C LEU A 80 -19.08 7.63 22.00
N VAL A 81 -20.18 8.39 21.89
CA VAL A 81 -21.28 8.35 22.86
C VAL A 81 -21.94 6.97 22.90
N LYS A 82 -22.16 6.34 21.74
CA LYS A 82 -22.71 4.99 21.64
C LYS A 82 -21.84 3.96 22.38
N TYR A 83 -20.52 4.09 22.30
CA TYR A 83 -19.58 3.14 22.92
C TYR A 83 -19.22 3.45 24.38
N LEU A 84 -19.06 4.72 24.74
CA LEU A 84 -18.50 5.15 26.02
C LEU A 84 -19.51 5.83 26.96
N GLY A 85 -20.73 6.10 26.46
CA GLY A 85 -21.79 6.78 27.19
C GLY A 85 -21.84 8.29 26.97
N PRO A 86 -22.83 8.97 27.60
CA PRO A 86 -23.13 10.39 27.35
C PRO A 86 -21.97 11.35 27.66
N GLU A 87 -21.04 10.97 28.53
CA GLU A 87 -19.86 11.79 28.88
C GLU A 87 -18.98 12.08 27.66
N ALA A 88 -18.99 11.22 26.63
CA ALA A 88 -18.27 11.46 25.38
C ALA A 88 -18.82 12.65 24.57
N ALA A 89 -20.03 13.12 24.85
CA ALA A 89 -20.57 14.34 24.23
C ALA A 89 -19.94 15.62 24.81
N SER A 90 -19.40 15.56 26.03
CA SER A 90 -18.83 16.69 26.78
C SER A 90 -17.32 16.83 26.53
N PHE A 91 -16.92 16.98 25.28
CA PHE A 91 -15.51 17.17 24.89
C PHE A 91 -15.09 18.66 24.96
N ILE A 92 -13.80 18.90 25.20
CA ILE A 92 -13.18 20.24 25.17
C ILE A 92 -12.88 20.66 23.74
N HIS A 93 -12.27 19.76 22.97
CA HIS A 93 -11.83 20.05 21.60
C HIS A 93 -11.88 18.79 20.73
N TYR A 94 -12.10 19.01 19.44
CA TYR A 94 -12.09 18.00 18.39
C TYR A 94 -11.30 18.56 17.23
N GLU A 95 -10.37 17.77 16.70
CA GLU A 95 -9.65 18.09 15.47
C GLU A 95 -9.50 16.82 14.63
N ASP A 96 -9.61 16.94 13.30
CA ASP A 96 -9.29 15.87 12.38
C ASP A 96 -8.36 16.32 11.24
N LYS A 97 -7.57 15.38 10.74
CA LYS A 97 -6.68 15.58 9.61
C LYS A 97 -6.94 14.49 8.58
N ASP A 98 -7.46 14.90 7.44
CA ASP A 98 -7.52 14.06 6.25
C ASP A 98 -6.17 14.09 5.54
N TRP A 99 -5.51 12.95 5.48
CA TRP A 99 -4.20 12.83 4.84
C TRP A 99 -4.29 12.65 3.33
N ALA A 100 -5.46 12.28 2.79
CA ALA A 100 -5.65 12.09 1.35
C ALA A 100 -5.56 13.41 0.57
N VAL A 101 -5.87 14.54 1.23
CA VAL A 101 -5.82 15.88 0.62
C VAL A 101 -4.48 16.58 0.81
N GLU A 102 -3.53 15.95 1.51
CA GLU A 102 -2.18 16.52 1.69
C GLU A 102 -1.37 16.38 0.40
N GLU A 103 -1.15 17.48 -0.30
CA GLU A 103 -0.49 17.52 -1.61
C GLU A 103 0.83 16.75 -1.66
N PHE A 104 1.68 16.90 -0.64
CA PHE A 104 3.02 16.31 -0.61
C PHE A 104 3.09 14.91 0.01
N SER A 105 1.98 14.39 0.53
CA SER A 105 1.89 13.01 1.04
C SER A 105 1.02 12.12 0.15
N GLY A 106 -0.05 12.68 -0.41
CA GLY A 106 -1.06 11.98 -1.20
C GLY A 106 -1.97 11.05 -0.39
N GLY A 107 -1.68 10.82 0.90
CA GLY A 107 -2.40 9.88 1.77
C GLY A 107 -1.59 9.39 2.96
N CYS A 108 -2.18 8.47 3.73
CA CYS A 108 -1.57 7.79 4.87
C CYS A 108 -2.24 6.43 5.14
N PRO A 109 -1.58 5.50 5.87
CA PRO A 109 -0.30 5.69 6.56
C PRO A 109 0.93 5.42 5.69
N THR A 110 0.80 4.61 4.64
CA THR A 110 1.90 4.28 3.74
C THR A 110 1.37 3.78 2.40
N ASN A 111 2.27 3.57 1.45
CA ASN A 111 1.97 2.99 0.16
C ASN A 111 1.72 1.48 0.24
N VAL A 112 0.73 1.02 -0.53
CA VAL A 112 0.34 -0.38 -0.62
C VAL A 112 0.57 -0.86 -2.05
N MET A 113 1.20 -2.02 -2.20
CA MET A 113 1.36 -2.65 -3.50
C MET A 113 0.08 -3.39 -3.89
N ALA A 114 -0.47 -3.05 -5.06
CA ALA A 114 -1.55 -3.82 -5.66
C ALA A 114 -1.10 -5.27 -5.96
N PRO A 115 -2.04 -6.23 -6.04
CA PRO A 115 -1.72 -7.61 -6.37
C PRO A 115 -0.79 -7.74 -7.58
N GLY A 116 0.26 -8.55 -7.44
CA GLY A 116 1.30 -8.75 -8.45
C GLY A 116 2.45 -7.74 -8.44
N LEU A 117 2.25 -6.49 -7.98
CA LEU A 117 3.29 -5.46 -8.06
C LEU A 117 4.50 -5.77 -7.18
N LEU A 118 4.29 -6.39 -6.01
CA LEU A 118 5.38 -6.82 -5.13
C LEU A 118 6.33 -7.78 -5.86
N THR A 119 5.79 -8.81 -6.51
CA THR A 119 6.60 -9.81 -7.21
C THR A 119 7.40 -9.20 -8.38
N TYR A 120 6.81 -8.27 -9.12
CA TYR A 120 7.44 -7.71 -10.32
C TYR A 120 8.38 -6.52 -10.03
N TYR A 121 8.06 -5.69 -9.04
CA TYR A 121 8.71 -4.39 -8.87
C TYR A 121 9.42 -4.21 -7.53
N GLN A 122 9.22 -5.09 -6.54
CA GLN A 122 9.90 -4.97 -5.24
C GLN A 122 11.44 -4.87 -5.34
N PRO A 123 12.14 -5.65 -6.20
CA PRO A 123 13.60 -5.51 -6.36
C PRO A 123 14.05 -4.16 -6.92
N SER A 124 13.15 -3.40 -7.54
CA SER A 124 13.46 -2.08 -8.12
C SER A 124 13.15 -0.93 -7.18
N LEU A 125 12.42 -1.17 -6.08
CA LEU A 125 11.87 -0.12 -5.22
C LEU A 125 12.95 0.80 -4.61
N ARG A 126 14.13 0.26 -4.37
CA ARG A 126 15.25 0.95 -3.72
C ARG A 126 16.56 0.92 -4.51
N LYS A 127 16.52 0.35 -5.72
CA LYS A 127 17.71 0.22 -6.57
C LYS A 127 18.15 1.62 -7.04
N PRO A 128 19.41 2.04 -6.80
CA PRO A 128 19.90 3.33 -7.27
C PRO A 128 19.80 3.50 -8.79
N CYS A 129 19.58 4.74 -9.24
CA CYS A 129 19.58 5.12 -10.65
C CYS A 129 20.69 6.14 -10.89
N GLY A 130 21.86 5.66 -11.34
CA GLY A 130 23.06 6.49 -11.40
C GLY A 130 23.39 7.02 -10.00
N ARG A 131 23.51 8.35 -9.86
CA ARG A 131 23.80 9.02 -8.57
C ARG A 131 22.55 9.32 -7.72
N ILE A 132 21.40 8.75 -8.07
CA ILE A 132 20.14 8.92 -7.33
C ILE A 132 19.89 7.68 -6.48
N HIS A 133 19.84 7.86 -5.17
CA HIS A 133 19.55 6.82 -4.18
C HIS A 133 18.17 7.06 -3.56
N TRP A 134 17.47 5.98 -3.22
CA TRP A 134 16.09 6.05 -2.73
C TRP A 134 16.01 5.77 -1.23
N ALA A 135 15.56 6.77 -0.47
CA ALA A 135 15.20 6.66 0.94
C ALA A 135 13.67 6.56 1.09
N GLY A 136 13.12 7.03 2.22
CA GLY A 136 11.69 6.93 2.52
C GLY A 136 11.32 5.56 3.08
N THR A 137 10.31 5.53 3.96
CA THR A 137 9.97 4.31 4.72
C THR A 137 9.57 3.14 3.83
N GLU A 138 9.03 3.42 2.64
CA GLU A 138 8.64 2.44 1.64
C GLU A 138 9.84 1.60 1.16
N THR A 139 11.05 2.14 1.19
CA THR A 139 12.27 1.43 0.77
C THR A 139 12.89 0.59 1.88
N ALA A 140 12.38 0.65 3.11
CA ALA A 140 12.91 -0.04 4.27
C ALA A 140 12.81 -1.58 4.13
N THR A 141 13.68 -2.32 4.82
CA THR A 141 13.56 -3.80 4.95
C THR A 141 12.90 -4.21 6.27
N GLN A 142 12.83 -3.29 7.23
CA GLN A 142 12.19 -3.50 8.52
C GLN A 142 11.30 -2.31 8.82
N TRP A 143 10.13 -2.57 9.40
CA TRP A 143 9.19 -1.52 9.77
C TRP A 143 8.83 -0.56 8.62
N CYS A 144 8.74 -1.10 7.39
CA CYS A 144 8.25 -0.37 6.21
C CYS A 144 6.86 0.21 6.50
N GLY A 145 6.69 1.51 6.22
CA GLY A 145 5.48 2.27 6.53
C GLY A 145 5.47 2.93 7.91
N TYR A 146 6.53 2.77 8.71
CA TYR A 146 6.67 3.39 10.03
C TYR A 146 7.84 4.39 10.08
N MET A 147 7.87 5.22 11.12
CA MET A 147 8.99 6.15 11.37
C MET A 147 10.33 5.42 11.47
N SER A 148 10.39 4.26 12.13
CA SER A 148 11.61 3.43 12.22
C SER A 148 12.10 2.98 10.84
N GLY A 149 11.19 2.63 9.93
CA GLY A 149 11.53 2.33 8.55
C GLY A 149 12.08 3.55 7.80
N ALA A 150 11.54 4.74 8.06
CA ALA A 150 12.05 5.99 7.48
C ALA A 150 13.50 6.27 7.92
N VAL A 151 13.79 6.10 9.22
CA VAL A 151 15.16 6.22 9.76
C VAL A 151 16.09 5.20 9.12
N GLN A 152 15.68 3.93 9.11
CA GLN A 152 16.47 2.83 8.56
C GLN A 152 16.79 3.05 7.08
N ALA A 153 15.79 3.42 6.29
CA ALA A 153 15.95 3.69 4.87
C ALA A 153 16.84 4.91 4.58
N GLY A 154 16.70 5.98 5.36
CA GLY A 154 17.52 7.18 5.23
C GLY A 154 18.99 6.94 5.55
N GLN A 155 19.27 6.23 6.65
CA GLN A 155 20.63 5.83 7.01
C GLN A 155 21.25 4.93 5.94
N ARG A 156 20.51 3.93 5.46
CA ARG A 156 20.96 3.04 4.39
C ARG A 156 21.28 3.81 3.10
N ALA A 157 20.41 4.70 2.65
CA ALA A 157 20.66 5.51 1.44
C ALA A 157 21.88 6.43 1.60
N ALA A 158 22.10 7.01 2.78
CA ALA A 158 23.29 7.80 3.07
C ALA A 158 24.58 6.95 2.99
N VAL A 159 24.55 5.74 3.54
CA VAL A 159 25.67 4.79 3.49
C VAL A 159 25.97 4.34 2.05
N GLU A 160 24.95 4.13 1.22
CA GLU A 160 25.15 3.86 -0.23
C GLU A 160 25.90 5.01 -0.92
N VAL A 161 25.47 6.26 -0.71
CA VAL A 161 26.14 7.44 -1.29
C VAL A 161 27.59 7.56 -0.79
N LEU A 162 27.81 7.36 0.51
CA LEU A 162 29.16 7.40 1.09
C LEU A 162 30.06 6.30 0.51
N SER A 163 29.51 5.13 0.19
CA SER A 163 30.28 4.04 -0.41
C SER A 163 30.81 4.37 -1.81
N GLU A 164 30.09 5.21 -2.56
CA GLU A 164 30.51 5.68 -3.89
C GLU A 164 31.46 6.87 -3.81
N LEU A 165 31.19 7.84 -2.92
CA LEU A 165 31.94 9.09 -2.86
C LEU A 165 33.18 9.03 -1.97
N ARG A 166 33.09 8.36 -0.82
CA ARG A 166 34.13 8.33 0.22
C ARG A 166 34.14 7.02 1.01
N PRO A 167 34.37 5.85 0.38
CA PRO A 167 34.27 4.55 1.05
C PRO A 167 35.17 4.39 2.30
N ALA A 168 36.25 5.17 2.42
CA ALA A 168 37.14 5.16 3.59
C ALA A 168 36.49 5.64 4.90
N VAL A 169 35.35 6.35 4.86
CA VAL A 169 34.66 6.83 6.07
C VAL A 169 33.69 5.79 6.64
N LEU A 170 33.39 4.72 5.89
CA LEU A 170 32.47 3.68 6.31
C LEU A 170 33.15 2.67 7.23
N THR A 171 32.43 2.23 8.25
CA THR A 171 32.84 1.12 9.10
C THR A 171 32.82 -0.20 8.33
N ARG A 172 33.52 -1.21 8.84
CA ARG A 172 33.50 -2.56 8.25
C ARG A 172 32.10 -3.17 8.26
N GLU A 173 31.31 -2.89 9.28
CA GLU A 173 29.94 -3.39 9.43
C GLU A 173 28.99 -2.78 8.38
N GLU A 174 29.08 -1.48 8.14
CA GLU A 174 28.30 -0.80 7.10
C GLU A 174 28.66 -1.32 5.70
N LEU A 175 29.96 -1.49 5.41
CA LEU A 175 30.42 -2.06 4.15
C LEU A 175 29.95 -3.52 3.95
N HIS A 176 29.93 -4.31 5.02
CA HIS A 176 29.43 -5.68 4.98
C HIS A 176 27.92 -5.72 4.70
N THR A 177 27.15 -4.88 5.40
CA THR A 177 25.69 -4.77 5.24
C THR A 177 25.33 -4.36 3.81
N LEU A 178 26.05 -3.39 3.23
CA LEU A 178 25.89 -2.99 1.82
C LEU A 178 26.12 -4.16 0.86
N ARG A 179 27.24 -4.88 1.01
CA ARG A 179 27.57 -6.02 0.12
C ARG A 179 26.53 -7.13 0.20
N HIS A 180 26.05 -7.44 1.41
CA HIS A 180 24.98 -8.41 1.59
C HIS A 180 23.70 -7.98 0.86
N SER A 181 23.28 -6.73 1.03
CA SER A 181 22.07 -6.22 0.37
C SER A 181 22.16 -6.28 -1.16
N GLN A 182 23.32 -5.93 -1.74
CA GLN A 182 23.56 -6.02 -3.19
C GLN A 182 23.56 -7.47 -3.69
N SER A 183 24.09 -8.41 -2.89
CA SER A 183 24.12 -9.82 -3.25
C SER A 183 22.71 -10.45 -3.25
N GLU A 184 21.86 -10.07 -2.30
CA GLU A 184 20.46 -10.52 -2.25
C GLU A 184 19.66 -9.95 -3.42
N GLU A 185 19.85 -8.67 -3.76
CA GLU A 185 19.22 -8.07 -4.93
C GLU A 185 19.65 -8.74 -6.24
N THR A 186 20.94 -9.08 -6.38
CA THR A 186 21.46 -9.80 -7.55
C THR A 186 20.84 -11.19 -7.66
N ARG A 187 20.71 -11.92 -6.53
CA ARG A 187 20.08 -13.24 -6.48
C ARG A 187 18.59 -13.18 -6.79
N ALA A 188 17.87 -12.17 -6.29
CA ALA A 188 16.45 -11.95 -6.56
C ALA A 188 16.16 -11.56 -8.02
N GLN A 189 17.11 -10.95 -8.72
CA GLN A 189 17.03 -10.71 -10.17
C GLN A 189 17.28 -11.99 -10.99
N GLN A 190 17.97 -12.99 -10.43
CA GLN A 190 18.35 -14.25 -11.09
C GLN A 190 17.38 -15.42 -10.87
N THR A 191 16.39 -15.32 -9.97
CA THR A 191 15.34 -16.35 -9.78
C THR A 191 14.53 -16.57 -11.07
N PRO A 192 13.98 -17.78 -11.30
CA PRO A 192 13.66 -18.34 -12.63
C PRO A 192 12.43 -17.74 -13.35
N SER A 193 12.07 -16.49 -13.05
CA SER A 193 11.12 -15.69 -13.83
C SER A 193 11.53 -15.60 -15.30
N SER A 194 12.84 -15.57 -15.58
CA SER A 194 13.37 -15.54 -16.96
C SER A 194 13.18 -16.86 -17.71
N ALA A 195 13.21 -18.01 -17.03
CA ALA A 195 12.94 -19.32 -17.63
C ALA A 195 11.43 -19.51 -17.90
N LEU A 196 10.59 -19.10 -16.94
CA LEU A 196 9.12 -19.16 -17.09
C LEU A 196 8.62 -18.22 -18.20
N LYS A 197 9.20 -17.02 -18.34
CA LYS A 197 8.89 -16.08 -19.44
C LYS A 197 9.27 -16.61 -20.82
N ARG A 198 10.39 -17.34 -20.94
CA ARG A 198 10.77 -17.99 -22.21
C ARG A 198 9.82 -19.14 -22.55
N LEU A 199 9.39 -19.91 -21.54
CA LEU A 199 8.45 -21.01 -21.71
C LEU A 199 7.06 -20.52 -22.15
N THR A 200 6.53 -19.47 -21.50
CA THR A 200 5.21 -18.92 -21.84
C THR A 200 5.20 -18.27 -23.22
N THR A 201 6.25 -17.54 -23.59
CA THR A 201 6.37 -16.96 -24.94
C THR A 201 6.43 -18.04 -26.01
N ALA A 202 7.21 -19.11 -25.78
CA ALA A 202 7.28 -20.23 -26.72
C ALA A 202 5.92 -20.91 -26.90
N VAL A 203 5.22 -21.24 -25.80
CA VAL A 203 3.91 -21.92 -25.84
C VAL A 203 2.84 -21.07 -26.54
N VAL A 204 2.81 -19.75 -26.31
CA VAL A 204 1.86 -18.85 -26.98
C VAL A 204 2.13 -18.77 -28.48
N VAL A 205 3.40 -18.73 -28.89
CA VAL A 205 3.78 -18.71 -30.32
C VAL A 205 3.42 -20.04 -31.00
N THR A 206 3.67 -21.19 -30.37
CA THR A 206 3.27 -22.48 -30.95
C THR A 206 1.77 -22.61 -31.06
N ALA A 207 1.00 -22.20 -30.05
CA ALA A 207 -0.46 -22.24 -30.08
C ALA A 207 -1.04 -21.31 -31.17
N ALA A 208 -0.48 -20.12 -31.36
CA ALA A 208 -0.91 -19.20 -32.42
C ALA A 208 -0.62 -19.78 -33.82
N LEU A 209 0.54 -20.41 -34.01
CA LEU A 209 0.92 -21.03 -35.28
C LEU A 209 0.06 -22.27 -35.60
N THR A 210 -0.28 -23.10 -34.61
CA THR A 210 -1.14 -24.28 -34.83
C THR A 210 -2.58 -23.87 -35.16
N VAL A 211 -3.12 -22.86 -34.49
CA VAL A 211 -4.46 -22.32 -34.81
C VAL A 211 -4.48 -21.70 -36.20
N ALA A 212 -3.45 -20.92 -36.58
CA ALA A 212 -3.35 -20.34 -37.92
C ALA A 212 -3.26 -21.43 -39.01
N ALA A 213 -2.48 -22.49 -38.79
CA ALA A 213 -2.37 -23.62 -39.71
C ALA A 213 -3.71 -24.37 -39.87
N ALA A 214 -4.41 -24.64 -38.75
CA ALA A 214 -5.73 -25.28 -38.77
C ALA A 214 -6.78 -24.43 -39.51
N LEU A 215 -6.75 -23.10 -39.34
CA LEU A 215 -7.63 -22.18 -40.07
C LEU A 215 -7.33 -22.15 -41.57
N CYS A 216 -6.05 -22.21 -41.96
CA CYS A 216 -5.68 -22.29 -43.37
C CYS A 216 -6.13 -23.61 -44.02
N LEU A 217 -5.97 -24.73 -43.32
CA LEU A 217 -6.40 -26.05 -43.80
C LEU A 217 -7.93 -26.12 -43.94
N THR A 218 -8.68 -25.65 -42.94
CA THR A 218 -10.16 -25.62 -43.01
C THR A 218 -10.68 -24.64 -44.07
N HIS A 219 -9.98 -23.52 -44.30
CA HIS A 219 -10.31 -22.63 -45.41
C HIS A 219 -10.04 -23.29 -46.76
N ALA A 220 -8.89 -23.98 -46.92
CA ALA A 220 -8.57 -24.70 -48.15
C ALA A 220 -9.59 -25.82 -48.45
N GLU A 221 -9.99 -26.61 -47.45
CA GLU A 221 -11.03 -27.64 -47.60
C GLU A 221 -12.38 -27.05 -48.01
N ARG A 222 -12.80 -25.93 -47.38
CA ARG A 222 -14.05 -25.24 -47.74
C ARG A 222 -14.02 -24.68 -49.16
N VAL A 223 -12.88 -24.16 -49.61
CA VAL A 223 -12.70 -23.69 -50.98
C VAL A 223 -12.78 -24.86 -51.96
N MET A 224 -12.10 -25.98 -51.68
CA MET A 224 -12.17 -27.18 -52.51
C MET A 224 -13.59 -27.72 -52.60
N LEU A 225 -14.30 -27.86 -51.47
CA LEU A 225 -15.72 -28.26 -51.43
C LEU A 225 -16.61 -27.35 -52.29
N LYS A 226 -16.45 -26.02 -52.20
CA LYS A 226 -17.20 -25.07 -53.04
C LYS A 226 -16.91 -25.26 -54.54
N VAL A 227 -15.65 -25.51 -54.90
CA VAL A 227 -15.25 -25.77 -56.29
C VAL A 227 -15.86 -27.08 -56.80
N THR A 228 -15.80 -28.17 -56.03
CA THR A 228 -16.39 -29.46 -56.41
C THR A 228 -17.92 -29.37 -56.54
N THR A 229 -18.58 -28.63 -55.64
CA THR A 229 -20.04 -28.41 -55.69
C THR A 229 -20.44 -27.57 -56.90
N PHE A 230 -19.63 -26.58 -57.28
CA PHE A 230 -19.86 -25.76 -58.47
C PHE A 230 -19.79 -26.61 -59.76
N PHE A 231 -18.82 -27.51 -59.87
CA PHE A 231 -18.70 -28.40 -61.03
C PHE A 231 -19.76 -29.52 -61.05
N SER A 232 -20.24 -29.97 -59.89
CA SER A 232 -21.31 -30.99 -59.83
C SER A 232 -22.72 -30.46 -60.16
N ASN A 233 -22.95 -29.15 -60.05
CA ASN A 233 -24.24 -28.51 -60.39
C ASN A 233 -24.27 -27.92 -61.81
N ALA A 234 -23.16 -28.00 -62.55
CA ALA A 234 -23.00 -27.45 -63.91
C ALA A 234 -23.07 -28.52 -65.02
N LEU A 235 -23.49 -29.74 -64.68
CA LEU A 235 -23.78 -30.88 -65.55
C LEU A 235 -25.21 -31.36 -65.29
#